data_AF-A0A0H3K8M2-F1
#
_entry.id   AF-A0A0H3K8M2-F1
#
_cell.length_a   1.000
_cell.length_b   1.000
_cell.length_c   1.000
_cell.angle_alpha   90.00
_cell.angle_beta   90.00
_cell.angle_gamma   90.00
#
_symmetry.space_group_name_H-M   'P 1'
#
loop_
_entity.id
_entity.type
_entity.pdbx_description
1 polymer ?
#
loop_
_entity_poly.entity_id
_entity_poly.type
_entity_poly.pdbx_seq_one_letter_code
_entity_poly.pdbx_strand_id
1 'polypeptide(L)'
;MSLGYLALVLHAHLPFVRHPESDYVLEEEWLYEAITETYVPLLLMFEGLQRDGVDFKLTMSMTPPLVSMLRDPLLQERYSKHLDQLIELAEKEVDHHSQNGHLRYLAEYYVEEFTRVRETWERCDRDLVLALKPFLESNNLEIITCGATHGYLPLMQMYPQAVWAQIQVACQHYEENFGRPAKGIWLPECAYYEGVERMLADAGLRYFIMDGHGLLYARPRPRFGTYAPIFTETGVAAFGRDHESSQQVWSSEVGYPGAAEYREFYKDLGWEAEYEYIKPYIMPNGQRKNTGIKYHKITGRGLSLHEKALYDPYWAREKAAEHAANFMFNRQRQISHLSSMMGRPPIVLSPYDAELYGHWWYEGPWFLDYLFRKTWFDQNQFSMTHLADYLRQHPQQQVARPSQSSWGFKGFHEYWLNDTNAWIYPYLHKAAERMIELSRREPVDELEWRALNQAARELLLAQSSDWAFIMRTGTMVPYAVRRTRVHLQRFTKLYDDILAGKIDSGWLEKVAAIDNIFPSINYRVYRPLDG
;
A
#
# COMPACT_ATOMS: atom_id res chain seq x y z
N MET A 1 -26.65 -5.12 21.51
CA MET A 1 -26.09 -5.56 20.21
C MET A 1 -25.75 -4.32 19.43
N SER A 2 -24.64 -4.33 18.70
CA SER A 2 -24.26 -3.23 17.81
C SER A 2 -25.33 -2.99 16.75
N LEU A 3 -25.60 -1.73 16.39
CA LEU A 3 -26.53 -1.33 15.32
C LEU A 3 -25.95 -1.57 13.92
N GLY A 4 -24.62 -1.66 13.79
CA GLY A 4 -23.90 -1.82 12.52
C GLY A 4 -22.38 -1.87 12.72
N TYR A 5 -21.62 -1.77 11.64
CA TYR A 5 -20.17 -1.98 11.68
C TYR A 5 -19.39 -0.92 10.92
N LEU A 6 -18.18 -0.63 11.40
CA LEU A 6 -17.15 0.12 10.69
C LEU A 6 -16.02 -0.84 10.32
N ALA A 7 -15.68 -0.94 9.03
CA ALA A 7 -14.51 -1.68 8.56
C ALA A 7 -13.49 -0.69 8.02
N LEU A 8 -12.41 -0.50 8.77
CA LEU A 8 -11.27 0.29 8.34
C LEU A 8 -10.29 -0.60 7.59
N VAL A 9 -9.88 -0.18 6.38
CA VAL A 9 -8.90 -0.90 5.56
C VAL A 9 -7.73 0.01 5.22
N LEU A 10 -6.50 -0.42 5.47
CA LEU A 10 -5.30 0.29 5.03
C LEU A 10 -4.60 -0.48 3.89
N HIS A 11 -4.38 0.17 2.76
CA HIS A 11 -3.68 -0.39 1.61
C HIS A 11 -2.19 -0.04 1.69
N ALA A 12 -1.33 -0.97 2.13
CA ALA A 12 0.12 -0.76 2.19
C ALA A 12 0.80 -1.27 0.91
N HIS A 13 1.34 -0.33 0.13
CA HIS A 13 1.94 -0.63 -1.16
C HIS A 13 3.09 0.31 -1.52
N LEU A 14 4.17 -0.30 -1.99
CA LEU A 14 5.23 0.37 -2.74
C LEU A 14 5.60 -0.51 -3.95
N PRO A 15 5.93 0.07 -5.11
CA PRO A 15 6.48 -0.70 -6.22
C PRO A 15 7.80 -1.37 -5.81
N PHE A 16 8.14 -2.49 -6.44
CA PHE A 16 9.42 -3.16 -6.16
C PHE A 16 10.59 -2.28 -6.60
N VAL A 17 11.29 -1.65 -5.66
CA VAL A 17 12.44 -0.77 -5.89
C VAL A 17 13.64 -1.33 -5.12
N ARG A 18 14.58 -1.89 -5.87
CA ARG A 18 15.78 -2.52 -5.33
C ARG A 18 16.90 -2.46 -6.37
N HIS A 19 18.00 -1.80 -6.03
CA HIS A 19 19.11 -1.53 -6.94
C HIS A 19 20.45 -1.89 -6.29
N PRO A 20 20.81 -3.19 -6.25
CA PRO A 20 22.12 -3.62 -5.74
C PRO A 20 23.29 -3.09 -6.57
N GLU A 21 23.05 -2.69 -7.83
CA GLU A 21 24.07 -2.19 -8.74
C GLU A 21 24.54 -0.76 -8.47
N SER A 22 23.88 -0.02 -7.58
CA SER A 22 24.21 1.36 -7.22
C SER A 22 24.35 1.51 -5.71
N ASP A 23 25.32 2.32 -5.26
CA ASP A 23 25.51 2.60 -3.83
C ASP A 23 24.42 3.52 -3.25
N TYR A 24 23.76 4.30 -4.12
CA TYR A 24 22.66 5.18 -3.74
C TYR A 24 21.58 5.23 -4.84
N VAL A 25 20.32 5.09 -4.45
CA VAL A 25 19.15 5.29 -5.32
C VAL A 25 18.08 6.03 -4.51
N LEU A 26 17.63 7.17 -5.02
CA LEU A 26 16.65 8.02 -4.34
C LEU A 26 15.32 7.30 -4.11
N GLU A 27 14.89 6.50 -5.08
CA GLU A 27 13.61 5.80 -5.05
C GLU A 27 13.56 4.67 -4.01
N GLU A 28 14.71 4.18 -3.51
CA GLU A 28 14.71 3.25 -2.37
C GLU A 28 14.30 3.94 -1.07
N GLU A 29 14.48 5.27 -0.98
CA GLU A 29 14.11 6.04 0.21
C GLU A 29 12.60 6.08 0.45
N TRP A 30 11.77 5.82 -0.58
CA TRP A 30 10.33 5.65 -0.38
C TRP A 30 10.01 4.54 0.61
N LEU A 31 10.78 3.45 0.59
CA LEU A 31 10.64 2.37 1.57
C LEU A 31 11.09 2.83 2.95
N TYR A 32 12.21 3.55 3.03
CA TYR A 32 12.78 4.00 4.30
C TYR A 32 11.86 4.99 5.02
N GLU A 33 11.32 5.95 4.26
CA GLU A 33 10.32 6.91 4.73
C GLU A 33 9.04 6.18 5.19
N ALA A 34 8.54 5.21 4.41
CA ALA A 34 7.36 4.45 4.79
C ALA A 34 7.57 3.59 6.06
N ILE A 35 8.76 3.00 6.23
CA ILE A 35 9.10 2.26 7.46
C ILE A 35 9.08 3.21 8.67
N THR A 36 9.81 4.32 8.58
CA THR A 36 10.00 5.28 9.69
C THR A 36 8.70 6.01 10.03
N GLU A 37 7.96 6.46 9.03
CA GLU A 37 6.81 7.35 9.24
C GLU A 37 5.48 6.60 9.30
N THR A 38 5.36 5.38 8.75
CA THR A 38 4.07 4.65 8.68
C THR A 38 4.13 3.29 9.38
N TYR A 39 4.96 2.35 8.91
CA TYR A 39 4.83 0.95 9.35
C TYR A 39 5.26 0.72 10.80
N VAL A 40 6.37 1.33 11.24
CA VAL A 40 6.79 1.25 12.65
C VAL A 40 5.82 2.00 13.57
N PRO A 41 5.36 3.23 13.24
CA PRO A 41 4.32 3.90 14.01
C PRO A 41 3.01 3.11 14.13
N LEU A 42 2.55 2.45 13.06
CA LEU A 42 1.37 1.58 13.11
C LEU A 42 1.59 0.37 14.03
N LEU A 43 2.76 -0.27 13.95
CA LEU A 43 3.10 -1.38 14.84
C LEU A 43 3.08 -0.95 16.32
N LEU A 44 3.70 0.19 16.64
CA LEU A 44 3.71 0.77 17.98
C LEU A 44 2.31 1.13 18.48
N MET A 45 1.43 1.61 17.59
CA MET A 45 0.03 1.84 17.90
C MET A 45 -0.68 0.52 18.25
N PHE A 46 -0.51 -0.53 17.45
CA PHE A 46 -1.12 -1.83 17.71
C PHE A 46 -0.69 -2.42 19.06
N GLU A 47 0.60 -2.37 19.37
CA GLU A 47 1.15 -2.77 20.67
C GLU A 47 0.52 -1.97 21.82
N GLY A 48 0.39 -0.65 21.65
CA GLY A 48 -0.23 0.24 22.63
C GLY A 48 -1.71 -0.07 22.87
N LEU A 49 -2.48 -0.33 21.81
CA LEU A 49 -3.89 -0.69 21.90
C LEU A 49 -4.09 -2.03 22.62
N GLN A 50 -3.28 -3.05 22.30
CA GLN A 50 -3.35 -4.34 22.99
C GLN A 50 -2.97 -4.24 24.47
N ARG A 51 -1.87 -3.53 24.77
CA ARG A 51 -1.42 -3.31 26.16
C ARG A 51 -2.51 -2.67 27.01
N ASP A 52 -3.28 -1.76 26.42
CA ASP A 52 -4.31 -1.01 27.12
C ASP A 52 -5.70 -1.70 27.06
N GLY A 53 -5.77 -2.94 26.57
CA GLY A 53 -6.97 -3.77 26.57
C GLY A 53 -8.04 -3.39 25.53
N VAL A 54 -7.64 -2.71 24.45
CA VAL A 54 -8.53 -2.36 23.33
C VAL A 54 -8.55 -3.49 22.31
N ASP A 55 -9.69 -4.19 22.17
CA ASP A 55 -9.86 -5.22 21.12
C ASP A 55 -10.21 -4.56 19.77
N PHE A 56 -9.21 -3.90 19.19
CA PHE A 56 -9.36 -3.23 17.89
C PHE A 56 -9.48 -4.24 16.75
N LYS A 57 -10.15 -3.84 15.65
CA LYS A 57 -10.23 -4.60 14.40
C LYS A 57 -9.82 -3.71 13.23
N LEU A 58 -8.74 -4.07 12.55
CA LEU A 58 -8.24 -3.40 11.36
C LEU A 58 -7.95 -4.42 10.25
N THR A 59 -8.38 -4.15 9.03
CA THR A 59 -7.89 -4.92 7.88
C THR A 59 -6.78 -4.13 7.19
N MET A 60 -5.69 -4.78 6.82
CA MET A 60 -4.62 -4.17 6.02
C MET A 60 -4.36 -5.02 4.78
N SER A 61 -4.14 -4.43 3.62
CA SER A 61 -3.48 -5.18 2.55
C SER A 61 -1.99 -4.95 2.62
N MET A 62 -1.20 -6.01 2.49
CA MET A 62 0.25 -5.87 2.26
C MET A 62 0.57 -6.46 0.90
N THR A 63 1.00 -5.61 -0.02
CA THR A 63 1.29 -6.06 -1.37
C THR A 63 2.55 -6.93 -1.42
N PRO A 64 2.59 -7.94 -2.32
CA PRO A 64 3.77 -8.80 -2.42
C PRO A 64 5.11 -8.08 -2.68
N PRO A 65 5.19 -6.98 -3.47
CA PRO A 65 6.41 -6.21 -3.64
C PRO A 65 6.90 -5.58 -2.34
N LEU A 66 5.99 -4.98 -1.56
CA LEU A 66 6.31 -4.38 -0.27
C LEU A 66 6.84 -5.42 0.71
N VAL A 67 6.14 -6.55 0.85
CA VAL A 67 6.56 -7.65 1.74
C VAL A 67 7.93 -8.20 1.32
N SER A 68 8.18 -8.33 0.01
CA SER A 68 9.50 -8.75 -0.49
C SER A 68 10.60 -7.75 -0.12
N MET A 69 10.35 -6.45 -0.24
CA MET A 69 11.33 -5.42 0.10
C MET A 69 11.59 -5.30 1.60
N LEU A 70 10.54 -5.37 2.44
CA LEU A 70 10.67 -5.32 3.90
C LEU A 70 11.52 -6.45 4.49
N ARG A 71 11.62 -7.57 3.76
CA ARG A 71 12.39 -8.76 4.16
C ARG A 71 13.68 -8.94 3.34
N ASP A 72 14.04 -8.00 2.48
CA ASP A 72 15.26 -8.07 1.69
C ASP A 72 16.47 -7.59 2.51
N PRO A 73 17.50 -8.42 2.73
CA PRO A 73 18.62 -8.07 3.60
C PRO A 73 19.41 -6.84 3.16
N LEU A 74 19.51 -6.58 1.85
CA LEU A 74 20.21 -5.40 1.33
C LEU A 74 19.44 -4.13 1.71
N LEU A 75 18.12 -4.12 1.50
CA LEU A 75 17.28 -2.96 1.84
C LEU A 75 17.20 -2.76 3.36
N GLN A 76 17.17 -3.83 4.15
CA GLN A 76 17.23 -3.75 5.62
C GLN A 76 18.53 -3.12 6.11
N GLU A 77 19.69 -3.51 5.54
CA GLU A 77 20.98 -2.92 5.88
C GLU A 77 21.05 -1.44 5.48
N ARG A 78 20.57 -1.10 4.27
CA ARG A 78 20.53 0.30 3.80
C ARG A 78 19.60 1.16 4.63
N TYR A 79 18.44 0.64 5.04
CA TYR A 79 17.53 1.32 5.94
C TYR A 79 18.18 1.59 7.30
N SER A 80 18.87 0.62 7.90
CA SER A 80 19.60 0.84 9.17
C SER A 80 20.61 1.98 9.05
N LYS A 81 21.39 2.03 7.96
CA LYS A 81 22.34 3.14 7.71
C LYS A 81 21.63 4.49 7.52
N HIS A 82 20.51 4.50 6.79
CA HIS A 82 19.71 5.70 6.61
C HIS A 82 19.16 6.22 7.95
N LEU A 83 18.64 5.34 8.80
CA LEU A 83 18.13 5.69 10.12
C LEU A 83 19.24 6.23 11.04
N ASP A 84 20.45 5.64 11.00
CA ASP A 84 21.59 6.18 11.75
C ASP A 84 21.94 7.62 11.30
N GLN A 85 21.90 7.90 10.00
CA GLN A 85 22.12 9.26 9.47
C GLN A 85 21.01 10.24 9.90
N LEU A 86 19.75 9.80 9.97
CA LEU A 86 18.64 10.62 10.46
C LEU A 86 18.80 10.98 11.93
N ILE A 87 19.19 10.01 12.76
CA ILE A 87 19.44 10.23 14.19
C ILE A 87 20.62 11.19 14.37
N GLU A 88 21.72 10.99 13.64
CA GLU A 88 22.87 11.90 13.68
C GLU A 88 22.48 13.33 13.30
N LEU A 89 21.69 13.51 12.24
CA LEU A 89 21.21 14.83 11.82
C LEU A 89 20.30 15.47 12.88
N ALA A 90 19.36 14.70 13.45
CA ALA A 90 18.49 15.20 14.51
C ALA A 90 19.27 15.62 15.77
N GLU A 91 20.30 14.88 16.17
CA GLU A 91 21.18 15.24 17.28
C GLU A 91 21.97 16.53 16.99
N LYS A 92 22.48 16.70 15.76
CA LYS A 92 23.15 17.95 15.34
C LYS A 92 22.21 19.15 15.36
N GLU A 93 20.94 18.94 15.04
CA GLU A 93 19.92 20.00 15.08
C GLU A 93 19.62 20.47 16.52
N VAL A 94 19.68 19.56 17.51
CA VAL A 94 19.56 19.93 18.93
C VAL A 94 20.67 20.91 19.32
N ASP A 95 21.92 20.61 18.94
CA ASP A 95 23.07 21.47 19.23
C ASP A 95 22.99 22.79 18.45
N HIS A 96 22.65 22.71 17.15
CA HIS A 96 22.52 23.87 16.26
C HIS A 96 21.48 24.87 16.78
N HIS A 97 20.39 24.38 17.36
CA HIS A 97 19.32 25.21 17.93
C HIS A 97 19.43 25.42 19.45
N SER A 98 20.60 25.24 20.05
CA SER A 98 20.81 25.41 21.51
C SER A 98 20.31 26.75 22.10
N GLN A 99 20.24 27.82 21.29
CA GLN A 99 19.74 29.15 21.68
C GLN A 99 18.28 29.43 21.25
N ASN A 100 17.63 28.52 20.51
CA ASN A 100 16.23 28.63 20.09
C ASN A 100 15.40 27.52 20.76
N GLY A 101 14.71 27.87 21.85
CA GLY A 101 14.02 26.90 22.69
C GLY A 101 12.99 26.03 21.97
N HIS A 102 12.20 26.59 21.04
CA HIS A 102 11.15 25.82 20.36
C HIS A 102 11.72 24.91 19.26
N LEU A 103 12.69 25.39 18.48
CA LEU A 103 13.35 24.54 17.47
C LEU A 103 14.16 23.42 18.12
N ARG A 104 14.85 23.70 19.23
CA ARG A 104 15.52 22.67 20.02
C ARG A 104 14.54 21.62 20.53
N TYR A 105 13.39 22.03 21.07
CA TYR A 105 12.34 21.10 21.49
C TYR A 105 11.87 20.18 20.35
N LEU A 106 11.69 20.72 19.13
CA LEU A 106 11.32 19.92 17.97
C LEU A 106 12.44 18.98 17.51
N ALA A 107 13.71 19.41 17.57
CA ALA A 107 14.84 18.55 17.27
C ALA A 107 14.97 17.40 18.29
N GLU A 108 14.80 17.69 19.58
CA GLU A 108 14.77 16.68 20.66
C GLU A 108 13.62 15.68 20.45
N TYR A 109 12.45 16.17 20.02
CA TYR A 109 11.31 15.32 19.62
C TYR A 109 11.68 14.36 18.47
N TYR A 110 12.38 14.84 17.43
CA TYR A 110 12.83 13.96 16.35
C TYR A 110 13.88 12.93 16.79
N VAL A 111 14.80 13.30 17.68
CA VAL A 111 15.75 12.34 18.28
C VAL A 111 15.00 11.23 19.01
N GLU A 112 13.98 11.57 19.80
CA GLU A 112 13.15 10.59 20.51
C GLU A 112 12.41 9.67 19.54
N GLU A 113 11.71 10.22 18.55
CA GLU A 113 10.93 9.45 17.58
C GLU A 113 11.82 8.50 16.75
N PHE A 114 12.95 8.99 16.21
CA PHE A 114 13.86 8.15 15.44
C PHE A 114 14.55 7.09 16.30
N THR A 115 14.88 7.41 17.55
CA THR A 115 15.42 6.42 18.50
C THR A 115 14.40 5.33 18.79
N ARG A 116 13.13 5.68 19.00
CA ARG A 116 12.05 4.72 19.20
C ARG A 116 11.81 3.83 17.98
N VAL A 117 11.94 4.40 16.77
CA VAL A 117 11.91 3.64 15.52
C VAL A 117 13.07 2.64 15.48
N ARG A 118 14.29 3.07 15.79
CA ARG A 118 15.48 2.20 15.84
C ARG A 118 15.33 1.06 16.85
N GLU A 119 14.88 1.37 18.06
CA GLU A 119 14.63 0.36 19.10
C GLU A 119 13.60 -0.68 18.66
N THR A 120 12.55 -0.24 17.96
CA THR A 120 11.52 -1.15 17.43
C THR A 120 12.03 -1.98 16.27
N TRP A 121 12.77 -1.37 15.34
CA TRP A 121 13.40 -2.04 14.21
C TRP A 121 14.32 -3.19 14.67
N GLU A 122 15.17 -2.93 15.67
CA GLU A 122 16.07 -3.94 16.24
C GLU A 122 15.32 -4.96 17.12
N ARG A 123 14.31 -4.54 17.88
CA ARG A 123 13.46 -5.47 18.68
C ARG A 123 12.75 -6.50 17.81
N CYS A 124 12.37 -6.13 16.59
CA CYS A 124 11.71 -6.99 15.63
C CYS A 124 12.69 -7.79 14.76
N ASP A 125 14.00 -7.77 15.06
CA ASP A 125 15.05 -8.38 14.23
C ASP A 125 14.93 -7.98 12.75
N ARG A 126 14.56 -6.71 12.52
CA ARG A 126 14.37 -6.12 11.18
C ARG A 126 13.28 -6.77 10.32
N ASP A 127 12.49 -7.69 10.87
CA ASP A 127 11.39 -8.36 10.17
C ASP A 127 10.02 -7.83 10.66
N LEU A 128 9.61 -6.68 10.11
CA LEU A 128 8.31 -6.08 10.41
C LEU A 128 7.13 -6.97 9.98
N VAL A 129 7.32 -7.83 8.97
CA VAL A 129 6.27 -8.76 8.52
C VAL A 129 6.03 -9.81 9.60
N LEU A 130 7.10 -10.32 10.21
CA LEU A 130 7.01 -11.23 11.35
C LEU A 130 6.41 -10.54 12.59
N ALA A 131 6.76 -9.28 12.84
CA ALA A 131 6.25 -8.50 13.96
C ALA A 131 4.72 -8.31 13.94
N LEU A 132 4.07 -8.44 12.79
CA LEU A 132 2.61 -8.35 12.67
C LEU A 132 1.88 -9.64 13.09
N LYS A 133 2.56 -10.80 13.13
CA LYS A 133 1.91 -12.11 13.40
C LYS A 133 1.07 -12.17 14.68
N PRO A 134 1.51 -11.62 15.84
CA PRO A 134 0.69 -11.63 17.06
C PRO A 134 -0.68 -10.97 16.88
N PHE A 135 -0.77 -9.94 16.03
CA PHE A 135 -2.03 -9.24 15.74
C PHE A 135 -2.95 -10.05 14.80
N LEU A 136 -2.38 -10.90 13.93
CA LEU A 136 -3.16 -11.85 13.12
C LEU A 136 -3.67 -13.03 13.96
N GLU A 137 -2.93 -13.45 14.97
CA GLU A 137 -3.29 -14.56 15.86
C GLU A 137 -4.37 -14.16 16.86
N SER A 138 -4.27 -12.95 17.41
CA SER A 138 -5.29 -12.33 18.26
C SER A 138 -6.54 -11.85 17.51
N ASN A 139 -6.54 -11.92 16.17
CA ASN A 139 -7.61 -11.41 15.31
C ASN A 139 -7.87 -9.90 15.54
N ASN A 140 -6.84 -9.12 15.89
CA ASN A 140 -6.90 -7.66 15.89
C ASN A 140 -6.61 -7.08 14.49
N LEU A 141 -5.76 -7.79 13.74
CA LEU A 141 -5.36 -7.45 12.38
C LEU A 141 -5.74 -8.58 11.42
N GLU A 142 -6.39 -8.22 10.32
CA GLU A 142 -6.56 -9.11 9.16
C GLU A 142 -5.67 -8.58 8.03
N ILE A 143 -4.71 -9.38 7.57
CA ILE A 143 -3.92 -9.02 6.38
C ILE A 143 -4.50 -9.69 5.14
N ILE A 144 -4.77 -8.92 4.09
CA ILE A 144 -5.18 -9.40 2.76
C ILE A 144 -4.05 -9.25 1.73
N THR A 145 -4.13 -10.03 0.66
CA THR A 145 -3.17 -9.94 -0.46
C THR A 145 -3.61 -8.90 -1.50
N CYS A 146 -2.87 -8.82 -2.60
CA CYS A 146 -3.14 -7.96 -3.75
C CYS A 146 -2.82 -8.73 -5.06
N GLY A 147 -2.71 -8.05 -6.20
CA GLY A 147 -2.00 -8.59 -7.37
C GLY A 147 -0.48 -8.65 -7.11
N ALA A 148 0.20 -9.62 -7.71
CA ALA A 148 1.61 -9.94 -7.47
C ALA A 148 2.50 -8.70 -7.52
N THR A 149 2.35 -7.86 -8.53
CA THR A 149 3.12 -6.60 -8.65
C THR A 149 2.21 -5.39 -8.73
N HIS A 150 1.02 -5.49 -8.12
CA HIS A 150 -0.01 -4.45 -8.23
C HIS A 150 -0.38 -4.16 -9.70
N GLY A 151 -0.41 -5.20 -10.55
CA GLY A 151 -0.70 -5.02 -11.97
C GLY A 151 -2.16 -4.62 -12.23
N TYR A 152 -2.38 -3.68 -13.16
CA TYR A 152 -3.72 -3.15 -13.45
C TYR A 152 -4.60 -4.14 -14.24
N LEU A 153 -5.31 -5.01 -13.52
CA LEU A 153 -5.99 -6.20 -14.07
C LEU A 153 -6.92 -5.94 -15.26
N PRO A 154 -7.77 -4.88 -15.29
CA PRO A 154 -8.67 -4.64 -16.43
C PRO A 154 -7.95 -4.45 -17.77
N LEU A 155 -6.71 -3.94 -17.77
CA LEU A 155 -5.92 -3.73 -18.99
C LEU A 155 -5.15 -4.98 -19.44
N MET A 156 -5.20 -6.04 -18.63
CA MET A 156 -4.67 -7.37 -18.94
C MET A 156 -5.76 -8.38 -19.35
N GLN A 157 -7.04 -7.99 -19.34
CA GLN A 157 -8.18 -8.92 -19.50
C GLN A 157 -8.14 -9.76 -20.79
N MET A 158 -7.50 -9.28 -21.87
CA MET A 158 -7.32 -10.03 -23.11
C MET A 158 -6.39 -11.25 -22.96
N TYR A 159 -5.57 -11.25 -21.90
CA TYR A 159 -4.61 -12.30 -21.56
C TYR A 159 -4.94 -12.83 -20.15
N PRO A 160 -6.00 -13.64 -19.99
CA PRO A 160 -6.45 -14.13 -18.69
C PRO A 160 -5.36 -14.87 -17.90
N GLN A 161 -4.39 -15.48 -18.57
CA GLN A 161 -3.23 -16.12 -17.95
C GLN A 161 -2.33 -15.12 -17.21
N ALA A 162 -2.19 -13.89 -17.72
CA ALA A 162 -1.46 -12.83 -17.03
C ALA A 162 -2.19 -12.32 -15.78
N VAL A 163 -3.52 -12.19 -15.86
CA VAL A 163 -4.37 -11.88 -14.69
C VAL A 163 -4.28 -12.99 -13.65
N TRP A 164 -4.39 -14.25 -14.08
CA TRP A 164 -4.25 -15.41 -13.21
C TRP A 164 -2.87 -15.46 -12.55
N ALA A 165 -1.80 -15.18 -13.29
CA ALA A 165 -0.44 -15.10 -12.74
C ALA A 165 -0.33 -14.03 -11.64
N GLN A 166 -0.91 -12.84 -11.85
CA GLN A 166 -0.94 -11.79 -10.82
C GLN A 166 -1.66 -12.27 -9.54
N ILE A 167 -2.75 -13.02 -9.65
CA ILE A 167 -3.53 -13.48 -8.48
C ILE A 167 -2.84 -14.66 -7.79
N GLN A 168 -2.46 -15.69 -8.55
CA GLN A 168 -1.96 -16.94 -8.00
C GLN A 168 -0.57 -16.77 -7.36
N VAL A 169 0.33 -16.01 -8.00
CA VAL A 169 1.65 -15.71 -7.42
C VAL A 169 1.51 -14.90 -6.12
N ALA A 170 0.56 -13.96 -6.06
CA ALA A 170 0.30 -13.19 -4.84
C ALA A 170 -0.28 -14.03 -3.70
N CYS A 171 -1.14 -15.01 -4.01
CA CYS A 171 -1.69 -15.93 -3.01
C CYS A 171 -0.59 -16.85 -2.45
N GLN A 172 0.24 -17.43 -3.33
CA GLN A 172 1.38 -18.24 -2.92
C GLN A 172 2.37 -17.42 -2.06
N HIS A 173 2.74 -16.23 -2.52
CA HIS A 173 3.64 -15.34 -1.79
C HIS A 173 3.08 -14.94 -0.42
N TYR A 174 1.78 -14.68 -0.33
CA TYR A 174 1.13 -14.42 0.95
C TYR A 174 1.27 -15.61 1.90
N GLU A 175 0.96 -16.83 1.43
CA GLU A 175 1.02 -18.04 2.25
C GLU A 175 2.45 -18.33 2.75
N GLU A 176 3.45 -18.12 1.90
CA GLU A 176 4.88 -18.25 2.26
C GLU A 176 5.31 -17.30 3.39
N ASN A 177 4.72 -16.10 3.46
CA ASN A 177 5.12 -15.08 4.43
C ASN A 177 4.27 -15.09 5.72
N PHE A 178 2.98 -15.40 5.62
CA PHE A 178 2.04 -15.36 6.75
C PHE A 178 1.63 -16.74 7.27
N GLY A 179 2.03 -17.83 6.61
CA GLY A 179 1.80 -19.22 7.03
C GLY A 179 0.33 -19.67 6.97
N ARG A 180 -0.50 -18.94 6.23
CA ARG A 180 -1.93 -19.23 6.02
C ARG A 180 -2.39 -18.66 4.68
N PRO A 181 -3.44 -19.19 4.03
CA PRO A 181 -3.97 -18.61 2.80
C PRO A 181 -4.68 -17.28 3.06
N ALA A 182 -4.58 -16.35 2.10
CA ALA A 182 -5.32 -15.09 2.14
C ALA A 182 -6.83 -15.33 1.95
N LYS A 183 -7.67 -14.66 2.74
CA LYS A 183 -9.13 -14.74 2.61
C LYS A 183 -9.69 -13.70 1.65
N GLY A 184 -9.04 -12.54 1.55
CA GLY A 184 -9.47 -11.44 0.71
C GLY A 184 -8.33 -10.88 -0.11
N ILE A 185 -8.70 -10.02 -1.06
CA ILE A 185 -7.78 -9.33 -1.94
C ILE A 185 -8.14 -7.85 -2.06
N TRP A 186 -7.13 -7.00 -2.01
CA TRP A 186 -7.20 -5.66 -2.58
C TRP A 186 -6.96 -5.78 -4.09
N LEU A 187 -7.97 -5.53 -4.92
CA LEU A 187 -7.71 -5.46 -6.35
C LEU A 187 -6.81 -4.24 -6.60
N PRO A 188 -5.72 -4.35 -7.37
CA PRO A 188 -4.88 -3.20 -7.68
C PRO A 188 -5.74 -2.03 -8.15
N GLU A 189 -5.65 -0.90 -7.43
CA GLU A 189 -6.45 0.31 -7.68
C GLU A 189 -7.97 0.15 -7.55
N CYS A 190 -8.43 -0.85 -6.80
CA CYS A 190 -9.82 -1.29 -6.79
C CYS A 190 -10.37 -1.52 -8.22
N ALA A 191 -9.49 -1.85 -9.16
CA ALA A 191 -9.78 -1.91 -10.59
C ALA A 191 -10.44 -3.24 -10.94
N TYR A 192 -11.78 -3.21 -10.98
CA TYR A 192 -12.62 -4.36 -11.26
C TYR A 192 -13.06 -4.38 -12.72
N TYR A 193 -13.14 -5.58 -13.29
CA TYR A 193 -13.84 -5.87 -14.55
C TYR A 193 -14.64 -7.18 -14.39
N GLU A 194 -15.76 -7.31 -15.10
CA GLU A 194 -16.64 -8.48 -15.04
C GLU A 194 -15.89 -9.75 -15.50
N GLY A 195 -15.93 -10.81 -14.69
CA GLY A 195 -15.27 -12.09 -14.96
C GLY A 195 -14.03 -12.38 -14.08
N VAL A 196 -13.39 -11.36 -13.50
CA VAL A 196 -12.23 -11.57 -12.63
C VAL A 196 -12.58 -12.39 -11.38
N GLU A 197 -13.82 -12.29 -10.90
CA GLU A 197 -14.32 -13.00 -9.73
C GLU A 197 -14.22 -14.53 -9.82
N ARG A 198 -14.14 -15.10 -11.04
CA ARG A 198 -13.93 -16.54 -11.21
C ARG A 198 -12.52 -16.93 -10.83
N MET A 199 -11.52 -16.18 -11.32
CA MET A 199 -10.12 -16.39 -10.96
C MET A 199 -9.90 -16.16 -9.47
N LEU A 200 -10.58 -15.18 -8.86
CA LEU A 200 -10.51 -14.98 -7.41
C LEU A 200 -11.04 -16.19 -6.64
N ALA A 201 -12.21 -16.73 -7.06
CA ALA A 201 -12.79 -17.91 -6.43
C ALA A 201 -11.89 -19.15 -6.56
N ASP A 202 -11.36 -19.39 -7.76
CA ASP A 202 -10.48 -20.53 -8.08
C ASP A 202 -9.15 -20.45 -7.29
N ALA A 203 -8.64 -19.24 -7.01
CA ALA A 203 -7.48 -19.01 -6.14
C ALA A 203 -7.80 -19.11 -4.63
N GLY A 204 -9.06 -19.37 -4.26
CA GLY A 204 -9.47 -19.53 -2.85
C GLY A 204 -9.84 -18.22 -2.13
N LEU A 205 -9.82 -17.07 -2.82
CA LEU A 205 -10.22 -15.78 -2.26
C LEU A 205 -11.74 -15.72 -2.08
N ARG A 206 -12.19 -15.03 -1.04
CA ARG A 206 -13.60 -14.99 -0.60
C ARG A 206 -14.22 -13.61 -0.69
N TYR A 207 -13.42 -12.56 -0.73
CA TYR A 207 -13.91 -11.21 -0.96
C TYR A 207 -12.86 -10.31 -1.62
N PHE A 208 -13.34 -9.24 -2.23
CA PHE A 208 -12.51 -8.14 -2.71
C PHE A 208 -13.15 -6.78 -2.41
N ILE A 209 -12.32 -5.75 -2.48
CA ILE A 209 -12.72 -4.34 -2.32
C ILE A 209 -12.77 -3.69 -3.69
N MET A 210 -13.77 -2.85 -3.91
CA MET A 210 -13.98 -2.08 -5.14
C MET A 210 -14.49 -0.67 -4.85
N ASP A 211 -14.51 0.19 -5.88
CA ASP A 211 -15.12 1.51 -5.73
C ASP A 211 -16.65 1.42 -5.52
N GLY A 212 -17.19 2.36 -4.75
CA GLY A 212 -18.61 2.42 -4.42
C GLY A 212 -19.53 2.43 -5.65
N HIS A 213 -19.16 3.15 -6.74
CA HIS A 213 -20.03 3.20 -7.92
C HIS A 213 -20.12 1.85 -8.65
N GLY A 214 -19.05 1.05 -8.65
CA GLY A 214 -19.07 -0.26 -9.28
C GLY A 214 -20.08 -1.20 -8.60
N LEU A 215 -20.25 -1.08 -7.27
CA LEU A 215 -21.29 -1.80 -6.55
C LEU A 215 -22.67 -1.16 -6.73
N LEU A 216 -22.80 0.17 -6.65
CA LEU A 216 -24.09 0.87 -6.80
C LEU A 216 -24.76 0.61 -8.17
N TYR A 217 -23.95 0.44 -9.21
CA TYR A 217 -24.39 0.12 -10.57
C TYR A 217 -24.38 -1.38 -10.88
N ALA A 218 -24.28 -2.25 -9.87
CA ALA A 218 -24.37 -3.69 -10.08
C ALA A 218 -25.75 -4.12 -10.61
N ARG A 219 -25.81 -5.30 -11.22
CA ARG A 219 -27.02 -5.86 -11.87
C ARG A 219 -27.39 -7.22 -11.24
N PRO A 220 -28.58 -7.37 -10.63
CA PRO A 220 -29.56 -6.33 -10.30
C PRO A 220 -29.01 -5.32 -9.29
N ARG A 221 -29.62 -4.13 -9.24
CA ARG A 221 -29.19 -3.05 -8.33
C ARG A 221 -29.18 -3.53 -6.87
N PRO A 222 -28.08 -3.28 -6.11
CA PRO A 222 -28.04 -3.69 -4.72
C PRO A 222 -29.05 -2.93 -3.86
N ARG A 223 -29.85 -3.67 -3.08
CA ARG A 223 -30.94 -3.12 -2.26
C ARG A 223 -30.43 -2.14 -1.21
N PHE A 224 -29.25 -2.37 -0.66
CA PHE A 224 -28.67 -1.62 0.45
C PHE A 224 -27.50 -0.72 0.04
N GLY A 225 -27.36 -0.42 -1.26
CA GLY A 225 -26.23 0.36 -1.77
C GLY A 225 -24.89 -0.26 -1.39
N THR A 226 -23.93 0.57 -0.98
CA THR A 226 -22.58 0.14 -0.52
C THR A 226 -22.54 -0.34 0.94
N TYR A 227 -23.65 -0.28 1.66
CA TYR A 227 -23.70 -0.54 3.10
C TYR A 227 -23.96 -2.02 3.46
N ALA A 228 -24.00 -2.89 2.46
CA ALA A 228 -23.90 -4.34 2.59
C ALA A 228 -23.14 -4.88 1.36
N PRO A 229 -22.32 -5.92 1.51
CA PRO A 229 -21.67 -6.54 0.37
C PRO A 229 -22.70 -7.26 -0.51
N ILE A 230 -22.30 -7.54 -1.74
CA ILE A 230 -22.99 -8.46 -2.65
C ILE A 230 -22.14 -9.72 -2.82
N PHE A 231 -22.78 -10.84 -3.17
CA PHE A 231 -22.06 -11.98 -3.74
C PHE A 231 -22.09 -11.88 -5.27
N THR A 232 -20.97 -12.15 -5.91
CA THR A 232 -20.94 -12.46 -7.34
C THR A 232 -21.55 -13.85 -7.58
N GLU A 233 -21.78 -14.21 -8.84
CA GLU A 233 -22.28 -15.55 -9.20
C GLU A 233 -21.30 -16.68 -8.80
N THR A 234 -20.02 -16.35 -8.66
CA THR A 234 -18.98 -17.28 -8.21
C THR A 234 -18.90 -17.41 -6.69
N GLY A 235 -19.69 -16.62 -5.95
CA GLY A 235 -19.74 -16.63 -4.49
C GLY A 235 -18.69 -15.76 -3.80
N VAL A 236 -17.87 -15.02 -4.55
CA VAL A 236 -16.92 -14.05 -3.97
C VAL A 236 -17.68 -12.79 -3.57
N ALA A 237 -17.45 -12.27 -2.37
CA ALA A 237 -18.10 -11.05 -1.92
C ALA A 237 -17.42 -9.80 -2.48
N ALA A 238 -18.20 -8.83 -2.93
CA ALA A 238 -17.70 -7.51 -3.32
C ALA A 238 -18.13 -6.48 -2.27
N PHE A 239 -17.16 -5.73 -1.75
CA PHE A 239 -17.41 -4.60 -0.86
C PHE A 239 -17.11 -3.28 -1.58
N GLY A 240 -18.08 -2.35 -1.55
CA GLY A 240 -17.93 -1.02 -2.12
C GLY A 240 -17.49 -0.02 -1.05
N ARG A 241 -16.50 0.81 -1.39
CA ARG A 241 -16.06 1.94 -0.55
C ARG A 241 -17.21 2.90 -0.24
N ASP A 242 -17.25 3.39 1.00
CA ASP A 242 -18.15 4.48 1.40
C ASP A 242 -17.63 5.86 0.99
N HIS A 243 -18.49 6.67 0.39
CA HIS A 243 -18.15 8.00 -0.12
C HIS A 243 -17.97 9.03 1.00
N GLU A 244 -18.81 8.99 2.04
CA GLU A 244 -18.80 9.98 3.13
C GLU A 244 -17.49 9.91 3.93
N SER A 245 -17.08 8.71 4.33
CA SER A 245 -15.82 8.50 5.07
C SER A 245 -14.59 8.80 4.24
N SER A 246 -14.66 8.58 2.92
CA SER A 246 -13.57 8.91 2.01
C SER A 246 -13.37 10.43 1.94
N GLN A 247 -14.44 11.21 1.74
CA GLN A 247 -14.35 12.67 1.64
C GLN A 247 -13.76 13.34 2.90
N GLN A 248 -14.11 12.84 4.10
CA GLN A 248 -13.66 13.40 5.38
C GLN A 248 -12.15 13.25 5.64
N VAL A 249 -11.50 12.31 4.97
CA VAL A 249 -10.07 12.04 5.18
C VAL A 249 -9.26 12.42 3.93
N TRP A 250 -9.70 12.01 2.73
CA TRP A 250 -8.94 12.21 1.48
C TRP A 250 -9.00 13.62 0.90
N SER A 251 -9.96 14.45 1.29
CA SER A 251 -10.06 15.79 0.69
C SER A 251 -8.95 16.70 1.21
N SER A 252 -8.10 17.20 0.31
CA SER A 252 -7.15 18.27 0.64
C SER A 252 -7.85 19.60 1.00
N GLU A 253 -9.13 19.75 0.62
CA GLU A 253 -9.93 20.95 0.87
C GLU A 253 -10.90 20.84 2.05
N VAL A 254 -11.31 19.66 2.48
CA VAL A 254 -12.24 19.53 3.64
C VAL A 254 -11.86 18.40 4.59
N GLY A 255 -10.82 17.64 4.28
CA GLY A 255 -10.40 16.51 5.08
C GLY A 255 -9.53 16.92 6.26
N TYR A 256 -9.48 16.04 7.26
CA TYR A 256 -8.69 16.23 8.47
C TYR A 256 -7.20 16.53 8.23
N PRO A 257 -6.49 15.85 7.30
CA PRO A 257 -5.05 16.08 7.09
C PRO A 257 -4.67 17.52 6.76
N GLY A 258 -5.60 18.34 6.25
CA GLY A 258 -5.36 19.74 5.91
C GLY A 258 -5.48 20.74 7.06
N ALA A 259 -5.57 20.28 8.32
CA ALA A 259 -5.72 21.17 9.47
C ALA A 259 -4.46 21.97 9.77
N ALA A 260 -4.65 23.21 10.25
CA ALA A 260 -3.58 24.17 10.45
C ALA A 260 -2.52 23.74 11.48
N GLU A 261 -2.91 22.88 12.42
CA GLU A 261 -2.09 22.35 13.49
C GLU A 261 -1.11 21.26 13.04
N TYR A 262 -1.41 20.58 11.92
CA TYR A 262 -0.64 19.42 11.45
C TYR A 262 0.64 19.79 10.72
N ARG A 263 1.61 18.86 10.76
CA ARG A 263 2.93 19.00 10.14
C ARG A 263 2.82 19.29 8.64
N GLU A 264 3.55 20.30 8.18
CA GLU A 264 3.64 20.68 6.77
C GLU A 264 4.56 19.72 6.03
N PHE A 265 4.01 18.96 5.07
CA PHE A 265 4.76 17.93 4.35
C PHE A 265 5.84 18.53 3.44
N TYR A 266 5.59 19.69 2.84
CA TYR A 266 6.46 20.26 1.81
C TYR A 266 7.57 21.19 2.34
N LYS A 267 7.68 21.33 3.66
CA LYS A 267 8.68 22.21 4.29
C LYS A 267 9.62 21.40 5.17
N ASP A 268 10.81 21.15 4.65
CA ASP A 268 11.75 20.16 5.16
C ASP A 268 13.17 20.74 5.23
N LEU A 269 13.91 20.33 6.26
CA LEU A 269 15.26 20.79 6.57
C LEU A 269 16.22 20.67 5.38
N GLY A 270 16.05 19.63 4.56
CA GLY A 270 16.82 19.41 3.33
C GLY A 270 16.76 20.55 2.32
N TRP A 271 15.71 21.37 2.36
CA TRP A 271 15.55 22.56 1.53
C TRP A 271 15.89 23.86 2.24
N GLU A 272 15.72 23.92 3.56
CA GLU A 272 15.85 25.16 4.35
C GLU A 272 17.27 25.39 4.89
N ALA A 273 17.97 24.35 5.30
CA ALA A 273 19.28 24.47 5.93
C ALA A 273 20.36 24.99 4.99
N GLU A 274 21.41 25.62 5.55
CA GLU A 274 22.59 26.04 4.79
C GLU A 274 23.21 24.86 4.04
N TYR A 275 23.62 25.11 2.79
CA TYR A 275 24.00 24.03 1.87
C TYR A 275 25.16 23.17 2.41
N GLU A 276 26.24 23.80 2.89
CA GLU A 276 27.40 23.04 3.39
C GLU A 276 27.10 22.24 4.66
N TYR A 277 26.14 22.70 5.48
CA TYR A 277 25.68 21.96 6.65
C TYR A 277 24.89 20.71 6.25
N ILE A 278 23.95 20.84 5.31
CA ILE A 278 23.03 19.75 4.95
C ILE A 278 23.60 18.79 3.91
N LYS A 279 24.66 19.19 3.21
CA LYS A 279 25.31 18.44 2.12
C LYS A 279 25.57 16.95 2.41
N PRO A 280 25.97 16.54 3.63
CA PRO A 280 26.19 15.12 3.94
C PRO A 280 24.91 14.27 3.98
N TYR A 281 23.73 14.90 4.06
CA TYR A 281 22.43 14.24 4.28
C TYR A 281 21.49 14.33 3.08
N ILE A 282 21.91 15.02 2.02
CA ILE A 282 21.19 15.11 0.75
C ILE A 282 21.79 14.15 -0.30
N MET A 283 21.37 14.25 -1.56
CA MET A 283 21.84 13.33 -2.59
C MET A 283 23.36 13.44 -2.77
N PRO A 284 24.09 12.33 -3.04
CA PRO A 284 25.55 12.34 -3.22
C PRO A 284 26.06 13.27 -4.33
N ASN A 285 25.20 13.60 -5.30
CA ASN A 285 25.51 14.54 -6.39
C ASN A 285 25.31 16.02 -5.98
N GLY A 286 24.96 16.29 -4.72
CA GLY A 286 24.71 17.63 -4.17
C GLY A 286 23.30 18.17 -4.40
N GLN A 287 22.40 17.42 -5.05
CA GLN A 287 21.00 17.84 -5.17
C GLN A 287 20.28 17.73 -3.83
N ARG A 288 19.51 18.77 -3.49
CA ARG A 288 18.66 18.77 -2.29
C ARG A 288 17.51 17.78 -2.45
N LYS A 289 17.09 17.21 -1.32
CA LYS A 289 15.95 16.31 -1.17
C LYS A 289 15.34 16.53 0.22
N ASN A 290 14.20 15.89 0.49
CA ASN A 290 13.69 15.83 1.85
C ASN A 290 14.62 14.98 2.73
N THR A 291 14.79 15.38 3.99
CA THR A 291 15.46 14.58 5.02
C THR A 291 14.46 13.88 5.94
N GLY A 292 13.20 14.32 6.00
CA GLY A 292 12.19 13.81 6.94
C GLY A 292 12.08 14.62 8.23
N ILE A 293 13.00 15.56 8.47
CA ILE A 293 12.94 16.51 9.58
C ILE A 293 12.23 17.79 9.11
N LYS A 294 11.04 18.04 9.66
CA LYS A 294 10.09 19.08 9.21
C LYS A 294 9.53 19.83 10.42
N TYR A 295 9.96 21.09 10.60
CA TYR A 295 9.62 21.87 11.81
C TYR A 295 8.38 22.74 11.70
N HIS A 296 7.67 22.70 10.58
CA HIS A 296 6.60 23.63 10.29
C HIS A 296 5.25 22.92 10.23
N LYS A 297 4.19 23.68 10.51
CA LYS A 297 2.80 23.23 10.38
C LYS A 297 2.10 23.89 9.21
N ILE A 298 1.00 23.28 8.75
CA ILE A 298 0.21 23.77 7.62
C ILE A 298 -0.23 25.23 7.83
N THR A 299 -0.52 25.64 9.07
CA THR A 299 -0.81 27.02 9.51
C THR A 299 -2.10 27.63 8.96
N GLY A 300 -2.33 27.52 7.67
CA GLY A 300 -3.47 28.09 6.97
C GLY A 300 -3.38 27.80 5.47
N ARG A 301 -4.52 27.90 4.80
CA ARG A 301 -4.62 27.65 3.35
C ARG A 301 -4.14 28.85 2.55
N GLY A 302 -3.51 28.57 1.41
CA GLY A 302 -3.03 29.60 0.48
C GLY A 302 -1.83 30.41 0.98
N LEU A 303 -1.30 30.10 2.17
CA LEU A 303 -0.06 30.69 2.68
C LEU A 303 1.15 30.11 1.96
N SER A 304 2.13 30.96 1.67
CA SER A 304 3.42 30.51 1.14
C SER A 304 4.19 29.71 2.19
N LEU A 305 5.19 28.93 1.76
CA LEU A 305 6.02 28.13 2.67
C LEU A 305 6.78 29.01 3.69
N HIS A 306 7.10 30.26 3.34
CA HIS A 306 7.79 31.19 4.24
C HIS A 306 6.91 31.69 5.40
N GLU A 307 5.59 31.66 5.24
CA GLU A 307 4.62 32.13 6.23
C GLU A 307 4.16 31.02 7.19
N LYS A 308 4.58 29.77 6.96
CA LYS A 308 4.26 28.63 7.80
C LYS A 308 4.87 28.81 9.18
N ALA A 309 4.06 28.69 10.22
CA ALA A 309 4.49 28.74 11.61
C ALA A 309 5.14 27.42 12.03
N LEU A 310 5.84 27.46 13.18
CA LEU A 310 6.44 26.27 13.76
C LEU A 310 5.37 25.27 14.21
N TYR A 311 5.69 23.99 14.02
CA TYR A 311 4.90 22.85 14.46
C TYR A 311 4.96 22.70 15.97
N ASP A 312 3.94 22.09 16.56
CA ASP A 312 3.89 21.76 17.98
C ASP A 312 3.17 20.40 18.13
N PRO A 313 3.91 19.32 18.47
CA PRO A 313 3.35 17.98 18.63
C PRO A 313 2.20 17.92 19.64
N TYR A 314 2.18 18.78 20.67
CA TYR A 314 1.10 18.79 21.66
C TYR A 314 -0.24 19.19 21.01
N TRP A 315 -0.27 20.34 20.33
CA TRP A 315 -1.49 20.84 19.68
C TRP A 315 -1.94 19.94 18.54
N ALA A 316 -1.00 19.35 17.81
CA ALA A 316 -1.29 18.40 16.76
C ALA A 316 -1.94 17.10 17.30
N ARG A 317 -1.47 16.59 18.45
CA ARG A 317 -2.11 15.45 19.15
C ARG A 317 -3.53 15.78 19.61
N GLU A 318 -3.74 16.95 20.20
CA GLU A 318 -5.10 17.40 20.59
C GLU A 318 -6.03 17.48 19.38
N LYS A 319 -5.52 18.00 18.25
CA LYS A 319 -6.30 18.08 17.01
C LYS A 319 -6.63 16.70 16.44
N ALA A 320 -5.70 15.75 16.48
CA ALA A 320 -5.95 14.35 16.11
C ALA A 320 -7.04 13.70 16.97
N ALA A 321 -7.05 13.97 18.29
CA ALA A 321 -8.10 13.49 19.18
C ALA A 321 -9.48 14.08 18.84
N GLU A 322 -9.54 15.39 18.54
CA GLU A 322 -10.77 16.07 18.10
C GLU A 322 -11.31 15.47 16.80
N HIS A 323 -10.44 15.29 15.80
CA HIS A 323 -10.82 14.71 14.52
C HIS A 323 -11.27 13.26 14.65
N ALA A 324 -10.61 12.45 15.48
CA ALA A 324 -11.03 11.07 15.75
C ALA A 324 -12.42 11.02 16.39
N ALA A 325 -12.71 11.92 17.34
CA ALA A 325 -14.04 12.05 17.93
C ALA A 325 -15.10 12.48 16.89
N ASN A 326 -14.75 13.42 16.00
CA ASN A 326 -15.62 13.85 14.92
C ASN A 326 -15.93 12.72 13.93
N PHE A 327 -14.92 11.96 13.51
CA PHE A 327 -15.11 10.81 12.62
C PHE A 327 -16.00 9.75 13.27
N MET A 328 -15.73 9.39 14.53
CA MET A 328 -16.58 8.47 15.30
C MET A 328 -18.03 8.97 15.36
N PHE A 329 -18.25 10.23 15.73
CA PHE A 329 -19.59 10.82 15.81
C PHE A 329 -20.34 10.74 14.48
N ASN A 330 -19.67 11.04 13.37
CA ASN A 330 -20.28 10.95 12.05
C ASN A 330 -20.64 9.51 11.68
N ARG A 331 -19.76 8.53 11.98
CA ARG A 331 -20.05 7.10 11.76
C ARG A 331 -21.20 6.60 12.64
N GLN A 332 -21.32 7.06 13.89
CA GLN A 332 -22.47 6.78 14.75
C GLN A 332 -23.79 7.24 14.12
N ARG A 333 -23.82 8.49 13.63
CA ARG A 333 -25.00 9.06 12.97
C ARG A 333 -25.34 8.30 11.69
N GLN A 334 -24.35 8.03 10.85
CA GLN A 334 -24.51 7.30 9.61
C GLN A 334 -25.05 5.89 9.85
N ILE A 335 -24.42 5.12 10.75
CA ILE A 335 -24.82 3.74 11.06
C ILE A 335 -26.20 3.69 11.71
N SER A 336 -26.51 4.62 12.63
CA SER A 336 -27.85 4.69 13.24
C SER A 336 -28.94 4.97 12.20
N HIS A 337 -28.69 5.91 11.28
CA HIS A 337 -29.62 6.22 10.20
C HIS A 337 -29.81 5.02 9.27
N LEU A 338 -28.72 4.41 8.81
CA LEU A 338 -28.75 3.23 7.94
C LEU A 338 -29.45 2.05 8.61
N SER A 339 -29.15 1.76 9.87
CA SER A 339 -29.78 0.68 10.65
C SER A 339 -31.29 0.87 10.78
N SER A 340 -31.78 2.10 10.87
CA SER A 340 -33.23 2.39 10.90
C SER A 340 -33.96 2.10 9.58
N MET A 341 -33.23 2.11 8.46
CA MET A 341 -33.78 1.87 7.11
C MET A 341 -33.48 0.46 6.60
N MET A 342 -32.40 -0.14 7.09
CA MET A 342 -31.94 -1.46 6.70
C MET A 342 -32.50 -2.48 7.68
N GLY A 343 -33.21 -3.50 7.19
CA GLY A 343 -33.64 -4.64 8.01
C GLY A 343 -32.49 -5.56 8.45
N ARG A 344 -31.25 -5.07 8.45
CA ARG A 344 -30.01 -5.76 8.84
C ARG A 344 -28.95 -4.73 9.27
N PRO A 345 -27.94 -5.12 10.05
CA PRO A 345 -26.84 -4.23 10.41
C PRO A 345 -26.04 -3.78 9.16
N PRO A 346 -25.89 -2.46 8.92
CA PRO A 346 -25.03 -1.93 7.87
C PRO A 346 -23.55 -2.17 8.19
N ILE A 347 -22.71 -2.16 7.15
CA ILE A 347 -21.27 -2.05 7.26
C ILE A 347 -20.79 -0.85 6.45
N VAL A 348 -20.06 0.06 7.10
CA VAL A 348 -19.39 1.19 6.46
C VAL A 348 -17.94 0.80 6.20
N LEU A 349 -17.55 0.72 4.92
CA LEU A 349 -16.18 0.39 4.51
C LEU A 349 -15.39 1.67 4.22
N SER A 350 -14.33 1.90 4.99
CA SER A 350 -13.44 3.05 4.88
C SER A 350 -12.02 2.60 4.53
N PRO A 351 -11.68 2.46 3.23
CA PRO A 351 -10.36 2.10 2.76
C PRO A 351 -9.50 3.34 2.45
N TYR A 352 -8.22 3.29 2.79
CA TYR A 352 -7.24 4.35 2.61
C TYR A 352 -5.87 3.76 2.28
N ASP A 353 -5.00 4.53 1.63
CA ASP A 353 -3.57 4.15 1.56
C ASP A 353 -2.97 4.15 2.96
N ALA A 354 -2.11 3.19 3.26
CA ALA A 354 -1.49 3.08 4.59
C ALA A 354 -0.56 4.26 4.84
N GLU A 355 0.19 4.68 3.81
CA GLU A 355 1.16 5.76 3.85
C GLU A 355 0.47 7.13 4.01
N LEU A 356 -0.85 7.20 3.89
CA LEU A 356 -1.59 8.38 4.35
C LEU A 356 -1.35 8.60 5.85
N TYR A 357 -1.38 7.53 6.66
CA TYR A 357 -1.29 7.60 8.10
C TYR A 357 0.16 7.55 8.58
N GLY A 358 0.80 8.72 8.52
CA GLY A 358 2.11 8.97 9.13
C GLY A 358 3.10 9.60 8.16
N HIS A 359 3.09 9.20 6.89
CA HIS A 359 3.95 9.84 5.88
C HIS A 359 3.32 11.13 5.33
N TRP A 360 2.19 11.03 4.63
CA TRP A 360 1.49 12.22 4.09
C TRP A 360 0.80 13.04 5.17
N TRP A 361 0.16 12.37 6.13
CA TRP A 361 -0.43 12.97 7.31
C TRP A 361 0.27 12.44 8.55
N TYR A 362 1.20 13.23 9.08
CA TYR A 362 2.12 12.81 10.15
C TYR A 362 1.42 12.30 11.40
N GLU A 363 0.31 12.92 11.76
CA GLU A 363 -0.48 12.61 12.94
C GLU A 363 -1.48 11.48 12.70
N GLY A 364 -1.50 10.89 11.51
CA GLY A 364 -2.40 9.81 11.13
C GLY A 364 -2.40 8.62 12.10
N PRO A 365 -1.25 8.08 12.56
CA PRO A 365 -1.22 7.01 13.55
C PRO A 365 -1.84 7.44 14.89
N TRP A 366 -1.68 8.71 15.30
CA TRP A 366 -2.33 9.23 16.50
C TRP A 366 -3.84 9.34 16.33
N PHE A 367 -4.31 9.80 15.17
CA PHE A 367 -5.73 9.80 14.84
C PHE A 367 -6.32 8.38 14.90
N LEU A 368 -5.62 7.38 14.35
CA LEU A 368 -6.07 5.99 14.40
C LEU A 368 -6.11 5.45 15.83
N ASP A 369 -5.07 5.71 16.64
CA ASP A 369 -5.04 5.33 18.06
C ASP A 369 -6.25 5.90 18.82
N TYR A 370 -6.50 7.21 18.66
CA TYR A 370 -7.65 7.86 19.26
C TYR A 370 -8.97 7.31 18.73
N LEU A 371 -9.07 7.03 17.43
CA LEU A 371 -10.29 6.48 16.84
C LEU A 371 -10.61 5.10 17.44
N PHE A 372 -9.64 4.20 17.53
CA PHE A 372 -9.84 2.89 18.14
C PHE A 372 -10.21 2.99 19.61
N ARG A 373 -9.53 3.84 20.40
CA ARG A 373 -9.85 4.03 21.81
C ARG A 373 -11.25 4.62 22.02
N LYS A 374 -11.60 5.67 21.28
CA LYS A 374 -12.91 6.33 21.39
C LYS A 374 -14.04 5.40 20.96
N THR A 375 -13.86 4.68 19.85
CA THR A 375 -14.86 3.71 19.40
C THR A 375 -15.03 2.55 20.37
N TRP A 376 -13.99 2.16 21.10
CA TRP A 376 -14.05 1.10 22.09
C TRP A 376 -14.65 1.54 23.44
N PHE A 377 -14.23 2.69 23.98
CA PHE A 377 -14.60 3.12 25.33
C PHE A 377 -15.78 4.11 25.39
N ASP A 378 -15.96 4.96 24.37
CA ASP A 378 -16.86 6.12 24.48
C ASP A 378 -18.25 5.87 23.86
N GLN A 379 -18.47 4.70 23.25
CA GLN A 379 -19.73 4.39 22.57
C GLN A 379 -20.05 2.90 22.45
N ASN A 380 -21.32 2.59 22.16
CA ASN A 380 -21.82 1.22 21.96
C ASN A 380 -22.81 1.07 20.78
N GLN A 381 -22.87 2.04 19.87
CA GLN A 381 -23.76 2.05 18.72
C GLN A 381 -23.24 1.20 17.56
N PHE A 382 -21.94 1.22 17.29
CA PHE A 382 -21.34 0.38 16.26
C PHE A 382 -20.13 -0.39 16.79
N SER A 383 -19.69 -1.41 16.05
CA SER A 383 -18.46 -2.14 16.34
C SER A 383 -17.50 -2.06 15.15
N MET A 384 -16.21 -2.00 15.42
CA MET A 384 -15.22 -2.20 14.36
C MET A 384 -15.13 -3.69 14.00
N THR A 385 -14.92 -4.01 12.73
CA THR A 385 -14.88 -5.40 12.25
C THR A 385 -13.93 -5.57 11.07
N HIS A 386 -13.47 -6.81 10.87
CA HIS A 386 -12.92 -7.26 9.60
C HIS A 386 -14.02 -7.60 8.60
N LEU A 387 -13.65 -7.59 7.30
CA LEU A 387 -14.58 -7.93 6.23
C LEU A 387 -14.97 -9.41 6.26
N ALA A 388 -14.01 -10.31 6.50
CA ALA A 388 -14.31 -11.73 6.66
C ALA A 388 -15.21 -12.00 7.87
N ASP A 389 -15.03 -11.26 8.96
CA ASP A 389 -15.80 -11.43 10.20
C ASP A 389 -17.26 -11.02 9.98
N TYR A 390 -17.48 -9.94 9.23
CA TYR A 390 -18.82 -9.54 8.81
C TYR A 390 -19.50 -10.62 7.96
N LEU A 391 -18.80 -11.22 6.98
CA LEU A 391 -19.37 -12.30 6.15
C LEU A 391 -19.67 -13.56 6.97
N ARG A 392 -18.87 -13.89 7.99
CA ARG A 392 -19.13 -15.02 8.90
C ARG A 392 -20.39 -14.79 9.73
N GLN A 393 -20.59 -13.57 10.24
CA GLN A 393 -21.75 -13.20 11.05
C GLN A 393 -23.02 -13.03 10.20
N HIS A 394 -22.85 -12.57 8.95
CA HIS A 394 -23.93 -12.31 8.01
C HIS A 394 -23.68 -13.09 6.71
N PRO A 395 -23.95 -14.41 6.68
CA PRO A 395 -23.60 -15.24 5.51
C PRO A 395 -24.51 -15.06 4.29
N GLN A 396 -25.62 -14.31 4.43
CA GLN A 396 -26.57 -14.08 3.34
C GLN A 396 -26.34 -12.69 2.72
N GLN A 397 -26.01 -12.66 1.43
CA GLN A 397 -25.87 -11.44 0.64
C GLN A 397 -26.72 -11.52 -0.62
N GLN A 398 -27.07 -10.35 -1.16
CA GLN A 398 -27.69 -10.28 -2.47
C GLN A 398 -26.70 -10.75 -3.54
N VAL A 399 -27.15 -11.61 -4.45
CA VAL A 399 -26.36 -11.97 -5.62
C VAL A 399 -26.53 -10.89 -6.69
N ALA A 400 -25.43 -10.32 -7.16
CA ALA A 400 -25.41 -9.34 -8.23
C ALA A 400 -24.07 -9.34 -8.97
N ARG A 401 -24.08 -8.82 -10.20
CA ARG A 401 -22.89 -8.61 -11.02
C ARG A 401 -22.42 -7.17 -10.88
N PRO A 402 -21.27 -6.89 -10.24
CA PRO A 402 -20.75 -5.54 -10.12
C PRO A 402 -20.46 -4.92 -11.48
N SER A 403 -20.48 -3.58 -11.55
CA SER A 403 -20.03 -2.85 -12.73
C SER A 403 -18.53 -2.60 -12.69
N GLN A 404 -17.92 -2.49 -13.87
CA GLN A 404 -16.52 -2.10 -14.05
C GLN A 404 -16.25 -0.76 -13.36
N SER A 405 -15.16 -0.70 -12.60
CA SER A 405 -14.80 0.45 -11.78
C SER A 405 -13.33 0.46 -11.43
N SER A 406 -12.79 1.60 -11.05
CA SER A 406 -11.59 1.73 -10.23
C SER A 406 -11.82 2.81 -9.18
N TRP A 407 -10.97 2.89 -8.16
CA TRP A 407 -11.04 3.99 -7.19
C TRP A 407 -10.29 5.26 -7.63
N GLY A 408 -9.70 5.25 -8.84
CA GLY A 408 -8.94 6.35 -9.41
C GLY A 408 -9.80 7.48 -9.96
N PHE A 409 -9.17 8.41 -10.69
CA PHE A 409 -9.85 9.59 -11.24
C PHE A 409 -11.08 9.22 -12.07
N LYS A 410 -12.21 9.90 -11.78
CA LYS A 410 -13.55 9.64 -12.35
C LYS A 410 -14.09 8.22 -12.15
N GLY A 411 -13.42 7.37 -11.38
CA GLY A 411 -13.87 6.01 -11.09
C GLY A 411 -13.54 4.97 -12.18
N PHE A 412 -12.69 5.28 -13.15
CA PHE A 412 -12.42 4.37 -14.29
C PHE A 412 -10.91 4.25 -14.57
N HIS A 413 -10.54 3.94 -15.81
CA HIS A 413 -9.17 3.53 -16.16
C HIS A 413 -8.28 4.67 -16.64
N GLU A 414 -8.79 5.91 -16.70
CA GLU A 414 -8.12 7.07 -17.34
C GLU A 414 -6.75 7.38 -16.72
N TYR A 415 -6.52 7.08 -15.44
CA TYR A 415 -5.20 7.31 -14.83
C TYR A 415 -4.13 6.35 -15.37
N TRP A 416 -4.51 5.12 -15.70
CA TRP A 416 -3.59 4.09 -16.17
C TRP A 416 -3.64 3.92 -17.70
N LEU A 417 -4.67 4.40 -18.37
CA LEU A 417 -4.78 4.41 -19.83
C LEU A 417 -5.12 5.81 -20.33
N ASN A 418 -4.08 6.57 -20.70
CA ASN A 418 -4.17 7.89 -21.32
C ASN A 418 -2.96 8.13 -22.24
N ASP A 419 -2.85 9.34 -22.78
CA ASP A 419 -1.81 9.78 -23.70
C ASP A 419 -0.38 9.67 -23.15
N THR A 420 -0.17 9.79 -21.83
CA THR A 420 1.17 9.75 -21.23
C THR A 420 1.72 8.33 -21.04
N ASN A 421 0.85 7.33 -20.95
CA ASN A 421 1.23 5.95 -20.62
C ASN A 421 0.72 4.88 -21.60
N ALA A 422 -0.19 5.20 -22.53
CA ALA A 422 -0.76 4.22 -23.46
C ALA A 422 0.30 3.47 -24.30
N TRP A 423 1.47 4.08 -24.52
CA TRP A 423 2.56 3.48 -25.28
C TRP A 423 3.09 2.17 -24.68
N ILE A 424 2.90 1.91 -23.38
CA ILE A 424 3.42 0.70 -22.72
C ILE A 424 2.64 -0.56 -23.08
N TYR A 425 1.32 -0.45 -23.31
CA TYR A 425 0.43 -1.60 -23.37
C TYR A 425 0.69 -2.55 -24.54
N PRO A 426 0.96 -2.10 -25.77
CA PRO A 426 1.31 -3.01 -26.86
C PRO A 426 2.52 -3.89 -26.53
N TYR A 427 3.50 -3.36 -25.79
CA TYR A 427 4.67 -4.13 -25.37
C TYR A 427 4.36 -5.09 -24.23
N LEU A 428 3.57 -4.67 -23.23
CA LEU A 428 3.13 -5.55 -22.14
C LEU A 428 2.28 -6.72 -22.65
N HIS A 429 1.36 -6.44 -23.58
CA HIS A 429 0.53 -7.44 -24.25
C HIS A 429 1.39 -8.42 -25.06
N LYS A 430 2.36 -7.91 -25.82
CA LYS A 430 3.27 -8.78 -26.57
C LYS A 430 4.13 -9.65 -25.66
N ALA A 431 4.59 -9.12 -24.54
CA ALA A 431 5.33 -9.87 -23.54
C ALA A 431 4.45 -10.95 -22.87
N ALA A 432 3.18 -10.66 -22.60
CA ALA A 432 2.22 -11.64 -22.10
C ALA A 432 2.01 -12.82 -23.07
N GLU A 433 1.82 -12.55 -24.37
CA GLU A 433 1.75 -13.60 -25.41
C GLU A 433 2.95 -14.54 -25.37
N ARG A 434 4.14 -13.94 -25.35
CA ARG A 434 5.42 -14.66 -25.31
C ARG A 434 5.59 -15.46 -24.02
N MET A 435 5.15 -14.93 -22.88
CA MET A 435 5.23 -15.67 -21.62
C MET A 435 4.26 -16.85 -21.61
N ILE A 436 3.07 -16.70 -22.20
CA ILE A 436 2.12 -17.80 -22.38
C ILE A 436 2.72 -18.88 -23.29
N GLU A 437 3.43 -18.50 -24.36
CA GLU A 437 4.18 -19.45 -25.20
C GLU A 437 5.24 -20.20 -24.39
N LEU A 438 6.11 -19.48 -23.68
CA LEU A 438 7.15 -20.06 -22.82
C LEU A 438 6.55 -20.98 -21.74
N SER A 439 5.37 -20.66 -21.21
CA SER A 439 4.72 -21.46 -20.17
C SER A 439 4.47 -22.91 -20.55
N ARG A 440 4.24 -23.20 -21.84
CA ARG A 440 3.99 -24.55 -22.36
C ARG A 440 5.25 -25.38 -22.52
N ARG A 441 6.41 -24.74 -22.52
CA ARG A 441 7.69 -25.42 -22.64
C ARG A 441 7.97 -26.23 -21.38
N GLU A 442 8.63 -27.37 -21.53
CA GLU A 442 9.25 -28.09 -20.42
C GLU A 442 10.76 -27.82 -20.46
N PRO A 443 11.38 -27.44 -19.33
CA PRO A 443 12.81 -27.13 -19.29
C PRO A 443 13.64 -28.38 -19.54
N VAL A 444 14.72 -28.27 -20.31
CA VAL A 444 15.66 -29.38 -20.53
C VAL A 444 16.65 -29.56 -19.37
N ASP A 445 16.91 -28.48 -18.63
CA ASP A 445 17.83 -28.45 -17.48
C ASP A 445 17.44 -27.36 -16.45
N GLU A 446 18.22 -27.27 -15.38
CA GLU A 446 18.02 -26.28 -14.31
C GLU A 446 18.23 -24.83 -14.78
N LEU A 447 19.15 -24.60 -15.74
CA LEU A 447 19.44 -23.27 -16.25
C LEU A 447 18.24 -22.70 -16.99
N GLU A 448 17.61 -23.50 -17.85
CA GLU A 448 16.39 -23.13 -18.55
C GLU A 448 15.21 -22.95 -17.59
N TRP A 449 15.06 -23.82 -16.58
CA TRP A 449 14.06 -23.64 -15.52
C TRP A 449 14.20 -22.27 -14.82
N ARG A 450 15.43 -21.92 -14.42
CA ARG A 450 15.73 -20.62 -13.79
C ARG A 450 15.44 -19.44 -14.72
N ALA A 451 15.79 -19.56 -16.00
CA ALA A 451 15.54 -18.52 -17.00
C ALA A 451 14.03 -18.29 -17.24
N LEU A 452 13.24 -19.37 -17.32
CA LEU A 452 11.78 -19.30 -17.46
C LEU A 452 11.13 -18.62 -16.25
N ASN A 453 11.57 -18.96 -15.04
CA ASN A 453 11.09 -18.30 -13.82
C ASN A 453 11.50 -16.84 -13.75
N GLN A 454 12.71 -16.48 -14.18
CA GLN A 454 13.11 -15.07 -14.26
C GLN A 454 12.29 -14.31 -15.30
N ALA A 455 11.98 -14.91 -16.45
CA ALA A 455 11.12 -14.27 -17.46
C ALA A 455 9.73 -13.96 -16.88
N ALA A 456 9.17 -14.86 -16.07
CA ALA A 456 7.91 -14.61 -15.38
C ALA A 456 8.00 -13.42 -14.40
N ARG A 457 9.11 -13.28 -13.66
CA ARG A 457 9.35 -12.11 -12.77
C ARG A 457 9.45 -10.81 -13.55
N GLU A 458 10.23 -10.78 -14.64
CA GLU A 458 10.39 -9.58 -15.47
C GLU A 458 9.04 -9.11 -16.03
N LEU A 459 8.20 -10.03 -16.49
CA LEU A 459 6.86 -9.67 -16.97
C LEU A 459 5.99 -9.11 -15.84
N LEU A 460 5.97 -9.75 -14.67
CA LEU A 460 5.21 -9.24 -13.52
C LEU A 460 5.70 -7.83 -13.14
N LEU A 461 7.01 -7.62 -13.02
CA LEU A 461 7.59 -6.31 -12.69
C LEU A 461 7.27 -5.23 -13.73
N ALA A 462 7.26 -5.58 -15.02
CA ALA A 462 6.86 -4.67 -16.09
C ALA A 462 5.37 -4.28 -16.02
N GLN A 463 4.52 -5.14 -15.47
CA GLN A 463 3.06 -4.95 -15.40
C GLN A 463 2.57 -4.11 -14.22
N SER A 464 3.46 -3.68 -13.32
CA SER A 464 3.08 -2.85 -12.16
C SER A 464 2.33 -1.59 -12.59
N SER A 465 1.19 -1.30 -11.94
CA SER A 465 0.37 -0.12 -12.25
C SER A 465 1.08 1.18 -11.89
N ASP A 466 2.04 1.13 -10.96
CA ASP A 466 2.82 2.27 -10.45
C ASP A 466 3.52 3.01 -11.58
N TRP A 467 4.03 2.30 -12.58
CA TRP A 467 4.73 2.94 -13.69
C TRP A 467 3.79 3.82 -14.51
N ALA A 468 2.59 3.34 -14.81
CA ALA A 468 1.58 4.12 -15.52
C ALA A 468 1.04 5.27 -14.65
N PHE A 469 0.91 5.05 -13.34
CA PHE A 469 0.51 6.08 -12.37
C PHE A 469 1.53 7.22 -12.29
N ILE A 470 2.82 6.91 -12.11
CA ILE A 470 3.91 7.90 -12.04
C ILE A 470 4.03 8.69 -13.36
N MET A 471 3.87 8.02 -14.51
CA MET A 471 3.84 8.69 -15.82
C MET A 471 2.67 9.69 -15.93
N ARG A 472 1.54 9.42 -15.26
CA ARG A 472 0.38 10.31 -15.25
C ARG A 472 0.52 11.46 -14.25
N THR A 473 1.04 11.19 -13.05
CA THR A 473 1.21 12.22 -12.00
C THR A 473 2.36 13.18 -12.26
N GLY A 474 3.36 12.77 -13.05
CA GLY A 474 4.42 13.65 -13.51
C GLY A 474 5.59 13.83 -12.52
N THR A 475 5.70 13.00 -11.49
CA THR A 475 6.74 13.13 -10.45
C THR A 475 8.09 12.60 -10.91
N MET A 476 8.23 11.26 -11.04
CA MET A 476 9.47 10.57 -11.40
C MET A 476 9.36 9.85 -12.76
N VAL A 477 8.82 10.56 -13.76
CA VAL A 477 8.53 10.00 -15.09
C VAL A 477 9.75 9.30 -15.73
N PRO A 478 10.97 9.87 -15.72
CA PRO A 478 12.13 9.20 -16.31
C PRO A 478 12.44 7.85 -15.65
N TYR A 479 12.21 7.72 -14.34
CA TYR A 479 12.39 6.49 -13.59
C TYR A 479 11.35 5.44 -14.00
N ALA A 480 10.05 5.80 -14.01
CA ALA A 480 8.98 4.89 -14.41
C ALA A 480 9.12 4.37 -15.86
N VAL A 481 9.50 5.26 -16.80
CA VAL A 481 9.78 4.89 -18.20
C VAL A 481 10.97 3.93 -18.27
N ARG A 482 12.04 4.19 -17.50
CA ARG A 482 13.21 3.31 -17.43
C ARG A 482 12.85 1.94 -16.88
N ARG A 483 12.11 1.87 -15.76
CA ARG A 483 11.68 0.62 -15.14
C ARG A 483 10.87 -0.25 -16.11
N THR A 484 9.87 0.34 -16.75
CA THR A 484 9.06 -0.36 -17.76
C THR A 484 9.93 -0.94 -18.89
N ARG A 485 10.84 -0.12 -19.45
CA ARG A 485 11.71 -0.54 -20.56
C ARG A 485 12.71 -1.61 -20.15
N VAL A 486 13.34 -1.47 -18.99
CA VAL A 486 14.37 -2.41 -18.51
C VAL A 486 13.78 -3.80 -18.30
N HIS A 487 12.63 -3.92 -17.64
CA HIS A 487 11.98 -5.21 -17.44
C HIS A 487 11.53 -5.84 -18.76
N LEU A 488 10.96 -5.06 -19.69
CA LEU A 488 10.61 -5.56 -21.03
C LEU A 488 11.83 -5.99 -21.85
N GLN A 489 12.96 -5.30 -21.73
CA GLN A 489 14.22 -5.66 -22.40
C GLN A 489 14.82 -6.93 -21.82
N ARG A 490 14.87 -7.06 -20.48
CA ARG A 490 15.31 -8.27 -19.78
C ARG A 490 14.43 -9.47 -20.15
N PHE A 491 13.11 -9.30 -20.12
CA PHE A 491 12.15 -10.29 -20.58
C PHE A 491 12.41 -10.73 -22.03
N THR A 492 12.56 -9.76 -22.94
CA THR A 492 12.77 -10.06 -24.36
C THR A 492 14.07 -10.82 -24.60
N LYS A 493 15.16 -10.42 -23.93
CA LYS A 493 16.43 -11.16 -23.99
C LYS A 493 16.29 -12.59 -23.47
N LEU A 494 15.63 -12.79 -22.32
CA LEU A 494 15.37 -14.14 -21.79
C LEU A 494 14.59 -14.99 -22.78
N TYR A 495 13.52 -14.44 -23.36
CA TYR A 495 12.72 -15.12 -24.37
C TYR A 495 13.57 -15.55 -25.58
N ASP A 496 14.35 -14.63 -26.15
CA ASP A 496 15.17 -14.92 -27.34
C ASP A 496 16.28 -15.95 -27.02
N ASP A 497 16.93 -15.84 -25.87
CA ASP A 497 17.98 -16.77 -25.43
C ASP A 497 17.44 -18.19 -25.17
N ILE A 498 16.25 -18.29 -24.55
CA ILE A 498 15.58 -19.58 -24.28
C ILE A 498 15.23 -20.27 -25.60
N LEU A 499 14.61 -19.55 -26.55
CA LEU A 499 14.27 -20.13 -27.85
C LEU A 499 15.49 -20.53 -28.67
N ALA A 500 16.59 -19.79 -28.55
CA ALA A 500 17.85 -20.10 -29.23
C ALA A 500 18.65 -21.22 -28.55
N GLY A 501 18.30 -21.64 -27.32
CA GLY A 501 19.09 -22.57 -26.51
C GLY A 501 20.46 -22.00 -26.12
N LYS A 502 20.56 -20.67 -25.96
CA LYS A 502 21.81 -19.93 -25.73
C LYS A 502 21.73 -19.02 -24.50
N ILE A 503 21.19 -19.56 -23.40
CA ILE A 503 21.03 -18.84 -22.14
C ILE A 503 22.40 -18.44 -21.58
N ASP A 504 22.62 -17.14 -21.40
CA ASP A 504 23.79 -16.59 -20.71
C ASP A 504 23.60 -16.74 -19.19
N SER A 505 24.23 -17.76 -18.62
CA SER A 505 24.16 -18.06 -17.18
C SER A 505 24.68 -16.92 -16.30
N GLY A 506 25.76 -16.25 -16.70
CA GLY A 506 26.35 -15.16 -15.93
C GLY A 506 25.50 -13.89 -15.98
N TRP A 507 24.83 -13.62 -17.10
CA TRP A 507 23.85 -12.54 -17.18
C TRP A 507 22.56 -12.87 -16.40
N LEU A 508 22.06 -14.10 -16.48
CA LEU A 508 20.88 -14.54 -15.73
C LEU A 508 21.09 -14.42 -14.21
N GLU A 509 22.27 -14.80 -13.70
CA GLU A 509 22.60 -14.67 -12.28
C GLU A 509 22.56 -13.21 -11.82
N LYS A 510 23.09 -12.28 -12.63
CA LYS A 510 23.02 -10.85 -12.33
C LYS A 510 21.59 -10.33 -12.31
N VAL A 511 20.77 -10.70 -13.29
CA VAL A 511 19.36 -10.28 -13.33
C VAL A 511 18.58 -10.86 -12.16
N ALA A 512 18.75 -12.15 -11.85
CA ALA A 512 18.10 -12.78 -10.71
C ALA A 512 18.53 -12.18 -9.36
N ALA A 513 19.77 -11.69 -9.26
CA ALA A 513 20.25 -10.98 -8.08
C ALA A 513 19.66 -9.56 -7.94
N ILE A 514 19.32 -8.88 -9.04
CA ILE A 514 18.67 -7.55 -9.05
C ILE A 514 17.16 -7.70 -8.79
N ASP A 515 16.49 -8.51 -9.60
CA ASP A 515 15.06 -8.74 -9.62
C ASP A 515 14.70 -10.06 -8.92
N ASN A 516 15.00 -10.13 -7.61
CA ASN A 516 14.87 -11.33 -6.78
C ASN A 516 13.45 -11.58 -6.22
N ILE A 517 12.45 -10.80 -6.65
CA ILE A 517 11.06 -10.91 -6.20
C ILE A 517 10.49 -12.30 -6.53
N PHE A 518 9.69 -12.89 -5.62
CA PHE A 518 9.11 -14.23 -5.78
C PHE A 518 10.15 -15.34 -6.01
N PRO A 519 10.99 -15.66 -5.01
CA PRO A 519 12.01 -16.71 -5.16
C PRO A 519 11.40 -18.06 -5.56
N SER A 520 10.19 -18.36 -5.10
CA SER A 520 9.45 -19.61 -5.34
C SER A 520 8.54 -19.59 -6.58
N ILE A 521 8.62 -18.56 -7.44
CA ILE A 521 7.75 -18.46 -8.62
C ILE A 521 7.91 -19.68 -9.54
N ASN A 522 6.81 -20.12 -10.11
CA ASN A 522 6.77 -21.15 -11.13
C ASN A 522 6.14 -20.58 -12.41
N TYR A 523 6.94 -20.43 -13.46
CA TYR A 523 6.54 -19.85 -14.74
C TYR A 523 5.32 -20.54 -15.37
N ARG A 524 5.06 -21.80 -15.00
CA ARG A 524 3.89 -22.56 -15.44
C ARG A 524 2.56 -21.96 -14.99
N VAL A 525 2.56 -20.98 -14.09
CA VAL A 525 1.36 -20.20 -13.75
C VAL A 525 0.74 -19.50 -14.97
N TYR A 526 1.53 -19.24 -16.03
CA TYR A 526 1.03 -18.68 -17.28
C TYR A 526 0.45 -19.73 -18.25
N ARG A 527 0.41 -21.01 -17.87
CA ARG A 527 -0.15 -22.07 -18.73
C ARG A 527 -1.65 -21.81 -18.94
N PRO A 528 -2.12 -21.84 -20.20
CA PRO A 528 -3.55 -21.96 -20.45
C PRO A 528 -4.08 -23.21 -19.77
N LEU A 529 -5.24 -23.10 -19.12
CA LEU A 529 -6.00 -24.28 -18.76
C LEU A 529 -6.43 -24.94 -20.08
N ASP A 530 -5.98 -26.16 -20.34
CA ASP A 530 -6.48 -26.93 -21.48
C ASP A 530 -8.00 -27.10 -21.26
N GLY A 531 -8.78 -26.58 -22.20
CA GLY A 531 -10.25 -26.56 -22.14
C GLY A 531 -10.88 -27.92 -22.38
#